data_AF-A0A397C8F5-F1
#
_entry.id   AF-A0A397C8F5-F1
#
_cell.length_a   1.000
_cell.length_b   1.000
_cell.length_c   1.000
_cell.angle_alpha   90.00
_cell.angle_beta   90.00
_cell.angle_gamma   90.00
#
_symmetry.space_group_name_H-M   'P 1'
#
loop_
_entity.id
_entity.type
_entity.pdbx_description
1 polymer ?
#
loop_
_entity_poly.entity_id
_entity_poly.type
_entity_poly.pdbx_seq_one_letter_code
_entity_poly.pdbx_strand_id
1 'polypeptide(L)'
;MVTEKHKADRVAFVRSFVRESPRAPMRWHDMHDRIHIDEKWFYLTLVNRRYYLWYDEAIPVRKCSSKRHIVKVMFLTAVARPRFDYVRKTMWDGKLGMWPFVAVQPAQRTSKNRDRGTLVTTPVTVTKKVYREYLLQHVIPRIKAVWPGHRDQPIYIQQDNARPHVEVDDPAVVAAGRSDGWAIQLVAQPAMSPDFNVLDLGFFNSIQALQHRQVVTGIDDLVAAVHGAFNELDWRILDKTFVTLVRVMEESMKMGGDNSYKLPHQSKDKMARLGPTAPSVCDPDVVTVIEAMNARKDFERRVDNLSSVLATCDIEGVINTSNIDHLCKIVHDVTI
;
A
#
# COMPACT_ATOMS: atom_id res chain seq x y z
N MET A 1 -14.50 -5.69 9.68
CA MET A 1 -15.30 -6.23 8.57
C MET A 1 -15.36 -5.16 7.49
N VAL A 2 -15.03 -5.50 6.25
CA VAL A 2 -15.06 -4.57 5.11
C VAL A 2 -16.53 -4.33 4.73
N THR A 3 -16.93 -3.07 4.53
CA THR A 3 -18.31 -2.72 4.16
C THR A 3 -18.48 -2.85 2.65
N GLU A 4 -19.72 -2.91 2.14
CA GLU A 4 -19.97 -2.97 0.69
C GLU A 4 -19.38 -1.78 -0.06
N LYS A 5 -19.39 -0.58 0.54
CA LYS A 5 -18.69 0.58 -0.02
C LYS A 5 -17.19 0.33 -0.15
N HIS A 6 -16.54 -0.15 0.92
CA HIS A 6 -15.11 -0.45 0.87
C HIS A 6 -14.78 -1.55 -0.15
N LYS A 7 -15.64 -2.57 -0.30
CA LYS A 7 -15.48 -3.60 -1.32
C LYS A 7 -15.55 -2.99 -2.72
N ALA A 8 -16.56 -2.16 -3.00
CA ALA A 8 -16.69 -1.47 -4.28
C ALA A 8 -15.48 -0.57 -4.59
N ASP A 9 -15.01 0.21 -3.61
CA ASP A 9 -13.82 1.06 -3.73
C ASP A 9 -12.56 0.22 -4.01
N ARG A 10 -12.41 -0.94 -3.36
CA ARG A 10 -11.33 -1.88 -3.60
C ARG A 10 -11.37 -2.44 -5.02
N VAL A 11 -12.54 -2.87 -5.50
CA VAL A 11 -12.67 -3.37 -6.88
C VAL A 11 -12.35 -2.27 -7.91
N ALA A 12 -12.87 -1.06 -7.71
CA ALA A 12 -12.59 0.07 -8.58
C ALA A 12 -11.09 0.41 -8.63
N PHE A 13 -10.43 0.36 -7.47
CA PHE A 13 -8.99 0.56 -7.37
C PHE A 13 -8.21 -0.52 -8.10
N VAL A 14 -8.49 -1.81 -7.85
CA VAL A 14 -7.78 -2.92 -8.51
C VAL A 14 -8.00 -2.88 -10.02
N ARG A 15 -9.20 -2.50 -10.47
CA ARG A 15 -9.51 -2.36 -11.89
C ARG A 15 -8.65 -1.32 -12.59
N SER A 16 -8.23 -0.25 -11.90
CA SER A 16 -7.31 0.74 -12.48
C SER A 16 -5.93 0.16 -12.86
N PHE A 17 -5.59 -1.02 -12.33
CA PHE A 17 -4.37 -1.74 -12.66
C PHE A 17 -4.56 -2.80 -13.75
N VAL A 18 -5.72 -2.88 -14.41
CA VAL A 18 -5.94 -3.78 -15.54
C VAL A 18 -5.86 -3.00 -16.84
N ARG A 19 -5.05 -3.48 -17.78
CA ARG A 19 -4.94 -2.95 -19.13
C ARG A 19 -5.73 -3.82 -20.09
N GLU A 20 -6.78 -3.24 -20.65
CA GLU A 20 -7.64 -3.86 -21.66
C GLU A 20 -7.06 -3.59 -23.07
N SER A 21 -7.08 -4.59 -23.95
CA SER A 21 -6.69 -4.43 -25.35
C SER A 21 -7.67 -5.19 -26.25
N PRO A 22 -8.17 -4.59 -27.34
CA PRO A 22 -9.15 -5.25 -28.21
C PRO A 22 -8.64 -6.52 -28.90
N ARG A 23 -7.31 -6.72 -29.00
CA ARG A 23 -6.67 -7.80 -29.77
C ARG A 23 -5.71 -8.65 -28.94
N ALA A 24 -5.60 -8.39 -27.64
CA ALA A 24 -4.70 -9.10 -26.75
C ALA A 24 -5.41 -9.42 -25.43
N PRO A 25 -5.01 -10.50 -24.73
CA PRO A 25 -5.61 -10.81 -23.43
C PRO A 25 -5.37 -9.66 -22.45
N MET A 26 -6.31 -9.45 -21.53
CA MET A 26 -6.17 -8.47 -20.46
C MET A 26 -4.89 -8.74 -19.65
N ARG A 27 -4.16 -7.68 -19.32
CA ARG A 27 -2.87 -7.77 -18.61
C ARG A 27 -2.86 -6.83 -17.42
N TRP A 28 -2.14 -7.23 -16.40
CA TRP A 28 -1.86 -6.37 -15.26
C TRP A 28 -0.94 -5.22 -15.64
N HIS A 29 -1.13 -4.08 -14.98
CA HIS A 29 -0.25 -2.93 -15.01
C HIS A 29 1.13 -3.31 -14.45
N ASP A 30 2.20 -2.76 -15.03
CA ASP A 30 3.56 -3.09 -14.60
C ASP A 30 3.94 -2.47 -13.23
N MET A 31 3.22 -1.43 -12.82
CA MET A 31 3.42 -0.67 -11.57
C MET A 31 4.80 -0.01 -11.48
N HIS A 32 5.46 0.22 -12.62
CA HIS A 32 6.75 0.92 -12.65
C HIS A 32 6.63 2.43 -12.39
N ASP A 33 5.42 2.98 -12.50
CA ASP A 33 5.03 4.36 -12.20
C ASP A 33 4.58 4.55 -10.73
N ARG A 34 4.51 3.47 -9.94
CA ARG A 34 4.01 3.50 -8.56
C ARG A 34 5.14 3.54 -7.55
N ILE A 35 4.96 4.39 -6.54
CA ILE A 35 5.78 4.47 -5.34
C ILE A 35 4.85 4.23 -4.16
N HIS A 36 5.14 3.22 -3.36
CA HIS A 36 4.40 2.93 -2.14
C HIS A 36 5.10 3.61 -0.97
N ILE A 37 4.34 4.38 -0.22
CA ILE A 37 4.79 4.98 1.03
C ILE A 37 3.93 4.53 2.19
N ASP A 38 4.55 4.37 3.36
CA ASP A 38 3.87 4.02 4.59
C ASP A 38 4.77 4.23 5.81
N GLU A 39 4.15 4.29 6.99
CA GLU A 39 4.80 4.45 8.27
C GLU A 39 4.77 3.17 9.10
N LYS A 40 5.90 2.85 9.74
CA LYS A 40 5.95 1.75 10.69
C LYS A 40 6.73 2.06 11.94
N TRP A 41 6.18 1.60 13.07
CA TRP A 41 6.89 1.52 14.34
C TRP A 41 7.84 0.31 14.35
N PHE A 42 9.13 0.59 14.51
CA PHE A 42 10.14 -0.40 14.86
C PHE A 42 10.43 -0.34 16.34
N TYR A 43 10.56 -1.51 16.96
CA TYR A 43 10.72 -1.64 18.41
C TYR A 43 12.13 -2.14 18.73
N LEU A 44 12.74 -1.57 19.77
CA LEU A 44 14.03 -2.02 20.29
C LEU A 44 13.98 -3.51 20.66
N THR A 45 12.83 -3.98 21.16
CA THR A 45 12.61 -5.37 21.48
C THR A 45 11.17 -5.81 21.22
N LEU A 46 11.00 -7.08 20.86
CA LEU A 46 9.70 -7.75 20.84
C LEU A 46 9.15 -7.89 22.26
N VAL A 47 7.82 -7.77 22.37
CA VAL A 47 7.06 -8.01 23.61
C VAL A 47 7.16 -9.48 24.00
N ASN A 48 6.84 -10.36 23.06
CA ASN A 48 6.91 -11.80 23.22
C ASN A 48 8.01 -12.33 22.28
N ARG A 49 9.01 -13.00 22.84
CA ARG A 49 10.09 -13.64 22.07
C ARG A 49 10.04 -15.13 22.35
N ARG A 50 10.13 -15.95 21.31
CA ARG A 50 10.29 -17.40 21.45
C ARG A 50 11.79 -17.70 21.61
N TYR A 51 12.12 -18.51 22.59
CA TYR A 51 13.47 -18.99 22.84
C TYR A 51 13.49 -20.50 22.63
N TYR A 52 14.52 -20.99 21.95
CA TYR A 52 14.89 -22.40 22.04
C TYR A 52 15.72 -22.54 23.31
N LEU A 53 15.35 -23.48 24.17
CA LEU A 53 16.04 -23.78 25.41
C LEU A 53 16.51 -25.23 25.37
N TRP A 54 17.69 -25.49 25.92
CA TRP A 54 18.14 -26.85 26.17
C TRP A 54 17.37 -27.48 27.34
N TYR A 55 17.48 -28.80 27.53
CA TYR A 55 16.63 -29.52 28.49
C TYR A 55 16.85 -29.12 29.96
N ASP A 56 18.00 -28.54 30.28
CA ASP A 56 18.42 -28.10 31.62
C ASP A 56 18.55 -26.58 31.73
N GLU A 57 18.25 -25.81 30.67
CA GLU A 57 18.30 -24.36 30.71
C GLU A 57 17.08 -23.76 31.42
N ALA A 58 17.35 -22.85 32.35
CA ALA A 58 16.29 -22.12 33.03
C ALA A 58 15.53 -21.21 32.04
N ILE A 59 14.20 -21.22 32.14
CA ILE A 59 13.34 -20.36 31.32
C ILE A 59 13.72 -18.89 31.56
N PRO A 60 14.13 -18.13 30.52
CA PRO A 60 14.52 -16.74 30.68
C PRO A 60 13.29 -15.91 31.06
N VAL A 61 13.29 -15.40 32.29
CA VAL A 61 12.21 -14.54 32.81
C VAL A 61 12.49 -13.10 32.44
N ARG A 62 11.59 -12.51 31.65
CA ARG A 62 11.69 -11.10 31.27
C ARG A 62 10.60 -10.29 31.97
N LYS A 63 11.01 -9.36 32.84
CA LYS A 63 10.11 -8.47 33.57
C LYS A 63 10.15 -7.07 32.95
N CYS A 64 9.00 -6.56 32.56
CA CYS A 64 8.83 -5.16 32.13
C CYS A 64 7.53 -4.63 32.75
N SER A 65 7.58 -3.41 33.29
CA SER A 65 6.41 -2.83 33.99
C SER A 65 5.26 -2.51 33.05
N SER A 66 5.53 -2.09 31.81
CA SER A 66 4.51 -1.77 30.82
C SER A 66 5.08 -1.82 29.41
N LYS A 67 4.27 -2.31 28.45
CA LYS A 67 4.59 -2.26 27.01
C LYS A 67 4.87 -0.84 26.51
N ARG A 68 4.35 0.19 27.20
CA ARG A 68 4.57 1.60 26.87
C ARG A 68 6.03 2.04 27.03
N HIS A 69 6.81 1.36 27.87
CA HIS A 69 8.23 1.66 28.08
C HIS A 69 9.15 1.02 27.04
N ILE A 70 8.61 0.22 26.11
CA ILE A 70 9.42 -0.33 25.01
C ILE A 70 9.74 0.81 24.05
N VAL A 71 11.04 1.11 23.95
CA VAL A 71 11.57 2.11 23.01
C VAL A 71 11.18 1.72 21.59
N LYS A 72 10.60 2.68 20.87
CA LYS A 72 10.16 2.52 19.50
C LYS A 72 10.37 3.80 18.71
N VAL A 73 10.63 3.66 17.42
CA VAL A 73 10.82 4.77 16.47
C VAL A 73 9.95 4.48 15.25
N MET A 74 9.22 5.50 14.78
CA MET A 74 8.44 5.40 13.56
C MET A 74 9.32 5.80 12.37
N PHE A 75 9.19 5.09 11.26
CA PHE A 75 9.88 5.41 10.01
C PHE A 75 8.87 5.60 8.90
N LEU A 76 9.02 6.65 8.11
CA LEU A 76 8.41 6.75 6.78
C LEU A 76 9.29 6.03 5.78
N THR A 77 8.72 5.13 4.99
CA THR A 77 9.46 4.34 4.00
C THR A 77 8.87 4.56 2.63
N ALA A 78 9.71 4.71 1.62
CA ALA A 78 9.31 4.81 0.22
C ALA A 78 10.02 3.75 -0.62
N VAL A 79 9.22 2.96 -1.34
CA VAL A 79 9.70 1.92 -2.25
C VAL A 79 8.91 1.93 -3.56
N ALA A 80 9.57 1.53 -4.64
CA ALA A 80 8.98 1.34 -5.96
C ALA A 80 9.34 -0.04 -6.48
N ARG A 81 8.70 -0.46 -7.56
CA ARG A 81 9.03 -1.76 -8.16
C ARG A 81 10.45 -1.75 -8.72
N PRO A 82 11.33 -2.69 -8.34
CA PRO A 82 12.66 -2.82 -8.90
C PRO A 82 12.59 -3.01 -10.41
N ARG A 83 13.47 -2.34 -11.17
CA ARG A 83 13.58 -2.50 -12.62
C ARG A 83 15.00 -2.33 -13.12
N PHE A 84 15.30 -2.85 -14.31
CA PHE A 84 16.60 -2.63 -14.92
C PHE A 84 16.71 -1.20 -15.45
N ASP A 85 17.75 -0.48 -15.03
CA ASP A 85 18.07 0.86 -15.53
C ASP A 85 19.02 0.72 -16.73
N TYR A 86 18.48 0.92 -17.94
CA TYR A 86 19.24 0.79 -19.18
C TYR A 86 20.32 1.86 -19.35
N VAL A 87 20.15 3.04 -18.72
CA VAL A 87 21.12 4.13 -18.80
C VAL A 87 22.33 3.79 -17.93
N ARG A 88 22.08 3.33 -16.70
CA ARG A 88 23.15 2.94 -15.76
C ARG A 88 23.67 1.52 -15.99
N LYS A 89 22.99 0.72 -16.82
CA LYS A 89 23.25 -0.71 -17.08
C LYS A 89 23.30 -1.55 -15.80
N THR A 90 22.49 -1.17 -14.81
CA THR A 90 22.45 -1.84 -13.50
C THR A 90 21.01 -2.06 -13.08
N MET A 91 20.80 -3.01 -12.18
CA MET A 91 19.49 -3.23 -11.58
C MET A 91 19.20 -2.12 -10.57
N TRP A 92 18.13 -1.36 -10.79
CA TRP A 92 17.63 -0.41 -9.80
C TRP A 92 16.78 -1.18 -8.78
N ASP A 93 17.17 -1.07 -7.51
CA ASP A 93 16.64 -1.90 -6.43
C ASP A 93 15.24 -1.48 -5.94
N GLY A 94 14.69 -0.38 -6.45
CA GLY A 94 13.39 0.16 -6.08
C GLY A 94 13.35 0.80 -4.69
N LYS A 95 14.47 0.86 -3.96
CA LYS A 95 14.53 1.44 -2.61
C LYS A 95 14.80 2.93 -2.71
N LEU A 96 13.81 3.77 -2.39
CA LEU A 96 14.01 5.21 -2.40
C LEU A 96 14.64 5.69 -1.09
N GLY A 97 14.05 5.30 0.04
CA GLY A 97 14.58 5.66 1.34
C GLY A 97 13.68 5.24 2.50
N MET A 98 14.27 5.34 3.69
CA MET A 98 13.59 5.27 4.98
C MET A 98 14.02 6.49 5.78
N TRP A 99 13.08 7.13 6.46
CA TRP A 99 13.34 8.34 7.24
C TRP A 99 12.72 8.19 8.64
N PRO A 100 13.54 8.16 9.71
CA PRO A 100 13.02 8.08 11.08
C PRO A 100 12.40 9.40 11.51
N PHE A 101 11.23 9.34 12.13
CA PHE A 101 10.63 10.49 12.81
C PHE A 101 11.32 10.73 14.15
N VAL A 102 12.46 11.40 14.11
CA VAL A 102 13.28 11.73 15.29
C VAL A 102 13.71 13.19 15.28
N ALA A 103 13.96 13.72 16.47
CA ALA A 103 14.58 15.03 16.68
C ALA A 103 15.74 14.88 17.67
N VAL A 104 16.80 15.67 17.48
CA VAL A 104 17.89 15.76 18.43
C VAL A 104 17.54 16.86 19.43
N GLN A 105 17.39 16.51 20.70
CA GLN A 105 17.02 17.45 21.77
C GLN A 105 17.96 17.31 22.98
N PRO A 106 18.30 18.40 23.67
CA PRO A 106 19.10 18.32 24.88
C PRO A 106 18.33 17.60 26.00
N ALA A 107 19.01 16.69 26.70
CA ALA A 107 18.46 15.96 27.82
C ALA A 107 17.98 16.92 28.91
N GLN A 108 16.69 16.89 29.23
CA GLN A 108 16.11 17.80 30.22
C GLN A 108 16.52 17.51 31.66
N ARG A 109 16.87 16.24 31.96
CA ARG A 109 17.24 15.75 33.29
C ARG A 109 18.55 14.99 33.22
N THR A 110 19.36 15.11 34.27
CA THR A 110 20.51 14.25 34.52
C THR A 110 20.02 12.84 34.80
N SER A 111 20.71 11.83 34.28
CA SER A 111 20.49 10.42 34.61
C SER A 111 21.83 9.72 34.79
N LYS A 112 21.82 8.48 35.32
CA LYS A 112 23.05 7.69 35.51
C LYS A 112 23.88 7.55 34.23
N ASN A 113 23.24 7.60 33.06
CA ASN A 113 23.87 7.35 31.76
C ASN A 113 24.14 8.62 30.96
N ARG A 114 23.74 9.82 31.44
CA ARG A 114 23.97 11.09 30.72
C ARG A 114 23.66 12.31 31.57
N ASP A 115 24.46 13.36 31.38
CA ASP A 115 24.24 14.66 32.00
C ASP A 115 23.12 15.45 31.33
N ARG A 116 22.50 16.35 32.10
CA ARG A 116 21.54 17.33 31.57
C ARG A 116 22.22 18.16 30.48
N GLY A 117 21.54 18.37 29.37
CA GLY A 117 22.06 19.11 28.21
C GLY A 117 22.70 18.22 27.14
N THR A 118 23.03 16.96 27.42
CA THR A 118 23.52 16.01 26.40
C THR A 118 22.50 15.88 25.27
N LEU A 119 22.93 15.99 24.02
CA LEU A 119 22.04 15.82 22.86
C LEU A 119 21.56 14.36 22.76
N VAL A 120 20.24 14.18 22.67
CA VAL A 120 19.59 12.87 22.65
C VAL A 120 18.60 12.83 21.50
N THR A 121 18.65 11.76 20.73
CA THR A 121 17.64 11.44 19.72
C THR A 121 16.34 11.01 20.40
N THR A 122 15.27 11.75 20.17
CA THR A 122 13.93 11.47 20.69
C THR A 122 12.92 11.23 19.56
N PRO A 123 12.00 10.27 19.69
CA PRO A 123 10.97 10.06 18.69
C PRO A 123 9.99 11.25 18.63
N VAL A 124 9.58 11.61 17.41
CA VAL A 124 8.63 12.70 17.15
C VAL A 124 7.26 12.13 16.82
N THR A 125 6.20 12.76 17.34
CA THR A 125 4.82 12.42 16.97
C THR A 125 4.53 12.91 15.56
N VAL A 126 4.06 12.02 14.69
CA VAL A 126 3.68 12.38 13.32
C VAL A 126 2.37 13.17 13.33
N THR A 127 2.47 14.42 12.85
CA THR A 127 1.33 15.31 12.61
C THR A 127 1.24 15.58 11.11
N LYS A 128 0.10 16.11 10.63
CA LYS A 128 -0.05 16.46 9.21
C LYS A 128 1.03 17.42 8.70
N LYS A 129 1.51 18.34 9.54
CA LYS A 129 2.62 19.22 9.22
C LYS A 129 3.95 18.46 9.07
N VAL A 130 4.28 17.62 10.03
CA VAL A 130 5.53 16.82 10.01
C VAL A 130 5.52 15.86 8.82
N TYR A 131 4.39 15.21 8.55
CA TYR A 131 4.25 14.32 7.38
C TYR A 131 4.48 15.07 6.07
N ARG A 132 3.85 16.24 5.90
CA ARG A 132 4.06 17.11 4.73
C ARG A 132 5.53 17.49 4.57
N GLU A 133 6.19 17.90 5.66
CA GLU A 133 7.61 18.26 5.64
C GLU A 133 8.48 17.09 5.16
N TYR A 134 8.18 15.86 5.59
CA TYR A 134 8.91 14.67 5.15
C TYR A 134 8.70 14.38 3.65
N LEU A 135 7.49 14.56 3.13
CA LEU A 135 7.24 14.45 1.69
C LEU A 135 8.07 15.46 0.88
N LEU A 136 8.07 16.72 1.33
CA LEU A 136 8.71 17.83 0.63
C LEU A 136 10.24 17.83 0.74
N GLN A 137 10.78 17.48 1.91
CA GLN A 137 12.22 17.55 2.19
C GLN A 137 12.96 16.25 1.89
N HIS A 138 12.25 15.12 1.90
CA HIS A 138 12.87 13.81 1.76
C HIS A 138 12.34 13.03 0.57
N VAL A 139 11.05 12.70 0.54
CA VAL A 139 10.49 11.77 -0.45
C VAL A 139 10.61 12.32 -1.87
N ILE A 140 10.06 13.50 -2.15
CA ILE A 140 10.04 14.09 -3.49
C ILE A 140 11.46 14.40 -3.98
N PRO A 141 12.34 15.06 -3.21
CA PRO A 141 13.72 15.28 -3.64
C PRO A 141 14.45 13.97 -3.93
N ARG A 142 14.21 12.93 -3.12
CA ARG A 142 14.82 11.62 -3.35
C ARG A 142 14.33 10.98 -4.64
N ILE A 143 13.02 11.03 -4.93
CA ILE A 143 12.44 10.58 -6.20
C ILE A 143 13.17 11.28 -7.35
N LYS A 144 13.22 12.62 -7.34
CA LYS A 144 13.86 13.40 -8.40
C LYS A 144 15.33 13.02 -8.63
N ALA A 145 16.05 12.63 -7.57
CA ALA A 145 17.47 12.29 -7.66
C ALA A 145 17.74 10.89 -8.22
N VAL A 146 16.87 9.91 -7.93
CA VAL A 146 17.18 8.49 -8.21
C VAL A 146 16.23 7.80 -9.17
N TRP A 147 15.11 8.43 -9.53
CA TRP A 147 14.10 7.82 -10.39
C TRP A 147 14.69 7.47 -11.76
N PRO A 148 14.61 6.19 -12.19
CA PRO A 148 15.19 5.78 -13.48
C PRO A 148 14.25 5.96 -14.67
N GLY A 149 13.02 6.47 -14.44
CA GLY A 149 12.05 6.75 -15.50
C GLY A 149 12.12 8.19 -15.99
N HIS A 150 11.36 8.50 -17.03
CA HIS A 150 11.25 9.85 -17.56
C HIS A 150 10.48 10.77 -16.60
N ARG A 151 10.94 12.01 -16.44
CA ARG A 151 10.35 12.99 -15.50
C ARG A 151 8.97 13.50 -15.92
N ASP A 152 8.69 13.54 -17.22
CA ASP A 152 7.45 14.00 -17.83
C ASP A 152 6.34 12.94 -17.78
N GLN A 153 6.68 11.68 -17.46
CA GLN A 153 5.69 10.64 -17.23
C GLN A 153 5.10 10.72 -15.82
N PRO A 154 3.80 10.43 -15.64
CA PRO A 154 3.17 10.40 -14.33
C PRO A 154 3.86 9.43 -13.37
N ILE A 155 4.12 9.90 -12.15
CA ILE A 155 4.63 9.09 -11.04
C ILE A 155 3.63 9.22 -9.89
N TYR A 156 3.11 8.10 -9.42
CA TYR A 156 2.07 8.08 -8.39
C TYR A 156 2.64 7.59 -7.06
N ILE A 157 2.63 8.48 -6.07
CA ILE A 157 2.95 8.16 -4.68
C ILE A 157 1.67 7.70 -3.99
N GLN A 158 1.56 6.40 -3.74
CA GLN A 158 0.45 5.77 -3.05
C GLN A 158 0.65 5.81 -1.53
N GLN A 159 -0.32 6.40 -0.84
CA GLN A 159 -0.42 6.48 0.62
C GLN A 159 -1.77 5.93 1.11
N ASP A 160 -1.87 5.64 2.41
CA ASP A 160 -3.15 5.34 3.05
C ASP A 160 -3.93 6.62 3.45
N ASN A 161 -5.12 6.44 4.03
CA ASN A 161 -5.98 7.54 4.46
C ASN A 161 -5.86 7.84 5.96
N ALA A 162 -4.69 7.63 6.57
CA ALA A 162 -4.46 7.93 7.97
C ALA A 162 -4.62 9.43 8.25
N ARG A 163 -5.10 9.77 9.45
CA ARG A 163 -5.37 11.17 9.85
C ARG A 163 -4.17 12.13 9.66
N PRO A 164 -2.91 11.73 9.89
CA PRO A 164 -1.77 12.60 9.65
C PRO A 164 -1.45 12.80 8.17
N HIS A 165 -2.03 12.06 7.23
CA HIS A 165 -1.71 12.22 5.82
C HIS A 165 -2.31 13.51 5.27
N VAL A 166 -1.58 14.11 4.34
CA VAL A 166 -2.09 15.23 3.56
C VAL A 166 -3.07 14.73 2.51
N GLU A 167 -3.99 15.60 2.08
CA GLU A 167 -4.89 15.26 0.98
C GLU A 167 -4.08 15.07 -0.32
N VAL A 168 -4.62 14.30 -1.26
CA VAL A 168 -3.94 13.98 -2.52
C VAL A 168 -3.66 15.22 -3.39
N ASP A 169 -4.43 16.29 -3.18
CA ASP A 169 -4.36 17.58 -3.86
C ASP A 169 -3.68 18.67 -3.01
N ASP A 170 -2.96 18.30 -1.94
CA ASP A 170 -2.24 19.26 -1.10
C ASP A 170 -1.37 20.21 -1.93
N PRO A 171 -1.62 21.54 -1.89
CA PRO A 171 -1.00 22.48 -2.83
C PRO A 171 0.52 22.49 -2.79
N ALA A 172 1.12 22.30 -1.62
CA ALA A 172 2.57 22.31 -1.47
C ALA A 172 3.18 21.05 -2.09
N VAL A 173 2.56 19.89 -1.89
CA VAL A 173 2.99 18.62 -2.49
C VAL A 173 2.80 18.64 -4.00
N VAL A 174 1.67 19.13 -4.50
CA VAL A 174 1.42 19.27 -5.94
C VAL A 174 2.44 20.19 -6.60
N ALA A 175 2.74 21.35 -5.99
CA ALA A 175 3.75 22.27 -6.50
C ALA A 175 5.14 21.62 -6.55
N ALA A 176 5.55 20.95 -5.46
CA ALA A 176 6.83 20.25 -5.41
C ALA A 176 6.91 19.11 -6.43
N GLY A 177 5.82 18.36 -6.62
CA GLY A 177 5.74 17.25 -7.57
C GLY A 177 5.72 17.68 -9.05
N ARG A 178 5.28 18.92 -9.33
CA ARG A 178 5.23 19.50 -10.69
C ARG A 178 6.43 20.37 -11.07
N SER A 179 7.21 20.79 -10.08
CA SER A 179 8.41 21.60 -10.34
C SER A 179 9.44 20.85 -11.19
N ASP A 180 10.20 21.60 -12.01
CA ASP A 180 11.26 21.10 -12.91
C ASP A 180 10.79 20.13 -14.01
N GLY A 181 9.52 20.21 -14.39
CA GLY A 181 8.90 19.36 -15.42
C GLY A 181 8.59 17.95 -14.95
N TRP A 182 8.55 17.72 -13.63
CA TRP A 182 8.13 16.45 -13.05
C TRP A 182 6.60 16.30 -13.07
N ALA A 183 6.11 15.07 -13.15
CA ALA A 183 4.69 14.75 -13.03
C ALA A 183 4.40 13.83 -11.83
N ILE A 184 4.87 14.21 -10.64
CA ILE A 184 4.66 13.43 -9.41
C ILE A 184 3.33 13.82 -8.76
N GLN A 185 2.51 12.83 -8.37
CA GLN A 185 1.18 13.02 -7.81
C GLN A 185 0.94 12.06 -6.64
N LEU A 186 0.24 12.52 -5.60
CA LEU A 186 -0.25 11.65 -4.53
C LEU A 186 -1.51 10.92 -4.97
N VAL A 187 -1.65 9.68 -4.55
CA VAL A 187 -2.87 8.88 -4.70
C VAL A 187 -3.20 8.19 -3.40
N ALA A 188 -4.48 8.09 -3.10
CA ALA A 188 -4.98 7.37 -1.95
C ALA A 188 -5.30 5.93 -2.33
N GLN A 189 -4.86 4.98 -1.50
CA GLN A 189 -5.39 3.62 -1.57
C GLN A 189 -6.78 3.54 -0.89
N PRO A 190 -7.59 2.52 -1.21
CA PRO A 190 -8.90 2.34 -0.57
C PRO A 190 -8.77 2.15 0.95
N ALA A 191 -9.78 2.62 1.69
CA ALA A 191 -9.81 2.44 3.15
C ALA A 191 -9.75 0.95 3.54
N MET A 192 -9.14 0.66 4.70
CA MET A 192 -8.96 -0.70 5.23
C MET A 192 -8.30 -1.69 4.26
N SER A 193 -7.34 -1.23 3.45
CA SER A 193 -6.67 -2.06 2.43
C SER A 193 -5.14 -2.10 2.58
N PRO A 194 -4.61 -2.50 3.77
CA PRO A 194 -3.16 -2.60 3.97
C PRO A 194 -2.52 -3.65 3.05
N ASP A 195 -3.29 -4.64 2.61
CA ASP A 195 -2.89 -5.66 1.64
C ASP A 195 -2.63 -5.10 0.23
N PHE A 196 -3.09 -3.89 -0.08
CA PHE A 196 -2.77 -3.17 -1.32
C PHE A 196 -1.51 -2.30 -1.25
N ASN A 197 -0.79 -2.34 -0.13
CA ASN A 197 0.51 -1.69 0.02
C ASN A 197 1.63 -2.73 0.18
N VAL A 198 2.64 -2.72 -0.68
CA VAL A 198 3.77 -3.68 -0.62
C VAL A 198 4.53 -3.63 0.71
N LEU A 199 4.55 -2.45 1.34
CA LEU A 199 5.23 -2.23 2.62
C LEU A 199 4.57 -3.08 3.71
N ASP A 200 3.27 -2.91 3.90
CA ASP A 200 2.44 -3.68 4.84
C ASP A 200 2.32 -5.15 4.46
N LEU A 201 2.17 -5.45 3.16
CA LEU A 201 1.96 -6.81 2.66
C LEU A 201 3.10 -7.76 3.01
N GLY A 202 4.34 -7.26 3.11
CA GLY A 202 5.44 -8.10 3.58
C GLY A 202 6.82 -7.47 3.65
N PHE A 203 7.06 -6.34 3.00
CA PHE A 203 8.41 -5.77 2.98
C PHE A 203 8.85 -5.30 4.37
N PHE A 204 7.95 -4.67 5.13
CA PHE A 204 8.23 -4.28 6.51
C PHE A 204 8.52 -5.48 7.43
N ASN A 205 7.81 -6.59 7.26
CA ASN A 205 8.07 -7.80 8.03
C ASN A 205 9.47 -8.35 7.73
N SER A 206 9.93 -8.22 6.48
CA SER A 206 11.28 -8.61 6.07
C SER A 206 12.35 -7.72 6.73
N ILE A 207 12.13 -6.40 6.78
CA ILE A 207 13.03 -5.45 7.46
C ILE A 207 13.10 -5.77 8.96
N GLN A 208 11.94 -5.96 9.61
CA GLN A 208 11.88 -6.30 11.04
C GLN A 208 12.59 -7.62 11.35
N ALA A 209 12.44 -8.63 10.50
CA ALA A 209 13.09 -9.92 10.68
C ALA A 209 14.63 -9.82 10.66
N LEU A 210 15.21 -8.94 9.84
CA LEU A 210 16.64 -8.66 9.82
C LEU A 210 17.07 -7.78 11.00
N GLN A 211 16.33 -6.70 11.27
CA GLN A 211 16.64 -5.78 12.37
C GLN A 211 16.71 -6.50 13.71
N HIS A 212 15.82 -7.47 13.98
CA HIS A 212 15.81 -8.25 15.22
C HIS A 212 16.98 -9.24 15.38
N ARG A 213 17.82 -9.42 14.35
CA ARG A 213 19.09 -10.17 14.45
C ARG A 213 20.21 -9.33 15.05
N GLN A 214 20.09 -8.01 15.03
CA GLN A 214 21.09 -7.12 15.59
C GLN A 214 20.83 -6.84 17.07
N VAL A 215 21.91 -6.68 17.84
CA VAL A 215 21.84 -6.26 19.23
C VAL A 215 21.73 -4.74 19.24
N VAL A 216 20.62 -4.23 19.76
CA VAL A 216 20.32 -2.80 19.84
C VAL A 216 20.11 -2.39 21.29
N THR A 217 20.81 -1.35 21.75
CA THR A 217 20.76 -0.90 23.15
C THR A 217 20.13 0.48 23.33
N GLY A 218 20.08 1.28 22.26
CA GLY A 218 19.48 2.61 22.25
C GLY A 218 18.69 2.93 20.99
N ILE A 219 18.18 4.17 20.93
CA ILE A 219 17.45 4.69 19.77
C ILE A 219 18.36 4.78 18.55
N ASP A 220 19.59 5.25 18.73
CA ASP A 220 20.53 5.42 17.61
C ASP A 220 20.94 4.05 17.03
N ASP A 221 21.20 3.05 17.88
CA ASP A 221 21.43 1.67 17.45
C ASP A 221 20.22 1.10 16.70
N LEU A 222 19.00 1.35 17.21
CA LEU A 222 17.78 0.91 16.54
C LEU A 222 17.67 1.54 15.15
N VAL A 223 17.95 2.84 15.04
CA VAL A 223 17.92 3.55 13.75
C VAL A 223 18.96 2.98 12.79
N ALA A 224 20.19 2.79 13.25
CA ALA A 224 21.24 2.17 12.45
C ALA A 224 20.87 0.74 12.00
N ALA A 225 20.29 -0.07 12.89
CA ALA A 225 19.88 -1.44 12.59
C ALA A 225 18.75 -1.51 11.56
N VAL A 226 17.76 -0.61 11.66
CA VAL A 226 16.66 -0.53 10.68
C VAL A 226 17.19 -0.10 9.31
N HIS A 227 18.06 0.92 9.25
CA HIS A 227 18.69 1.32 8.00
C HIS A 227 19.57 0.22 7.40
N GLY A 228 20.36 -0.45 8.24
CA GLY A 228 21.18 -1.59 7.84
C GLY A 228 20.33 -2.70 7.22
N ALA A 229 19.24 -3.10 7.90
CA ALA A 229 18.30 -4.10 7.40
C ALA A 229 17.67 -3.70 6.05
N PHE A 230 17.24 -2.46 5.90
CA PHE A 230 16.67 -1.97 4.63
C PHE A 230 17.69 -2.00 3.48
N ASN A 231 18.94 -1.62 3.76
CA ASN A 231 20.00 -1.62 2.77
C ASN A 231 20.45 -3.05 2.41
N GLU A 232 20.49 -3.96 3.38
CA GLU A 232 20.88 -5.36 3.20
C GLU A 232 19.85 -6.17 2.39
N LEU A 233 18.55 -5.83 2.47
CA LEU A 233 17.53 -6.54 1.70
C LEU A 233 17.79 -6.43 0.19
N ASP A 234 17.97 -7.58 -0.43
CA ASP A 234 18.11 -7.72 -1.87
C ASP A 234 16.82 -7.28 -2.58
N TRP A 235 16.96 -6.60 -3.72
CA TRP A 235 15.84 -6.09 -4.51
C TRP A 235 14.84 -7.18 -4.91
N ARG A 236 15.28 -8.44 -5.02
CA ARG A 236 14.38 -9.57 -5.33
C ARG A 236 13.34 -9.79 -4.24
N ILE A 237 13.61 -9.45 -2.99
CA ILE A 237 12.62 -9.54 -1.92
C ILE A 237 11.49 -8.53 -2.18
N LEU A 238 11.84 -7.32 -2.58
CA LEU A 238 10.87 -6.29 -2.94
C LEU A 238 10.08 -6.68 -4.21
N ASP A 239 10.73 -7.15 -5.27
CA ASP A 239 10.00 -7.60 -6.48
C ASP A 239 9.05 -8.77 -6.16
N LYS A 240 9.44 -9.73 -5.32
CA LYS A 240 8.52 -10.79 -4.86
C LYS A 240 7.31 -10.25 -4.11
N THR A 241 7.44 -9.16 -3.34
CA THR A 241 6.28 -8.53 -2.69
C THR A 241 5.35 -7.85 -3.70
N PHE A 242 5.88 -7.22 -4.75
CA PHE A 242 5.06 -6.70 -5.87
C PHE A 242 4.35 -7.81 -6.65
N VAL A 243 5.03 -8.94 -6.92
CA VAL A 243 4.39 -10.11 -7.53
C VAL A 243 3.26 -10.64 -6.64
N THR A 244 3.45 -10.61 -5.31
CA THR A 244 2.40 -10.98 -4.36
C THR A 244 1.22 -10.02 -4.40
N LEU A 245 1.49 -8.71 -4.47
CA LEU A 245 0.47 -7.67 -4.55
C LEU A 245 -0.47 -7.89 -5.74
N VAL A 246 0.05 -8.22 -6.92
CA VAL A 246 -0.78 -8.53 -8.09
C VAL A 246 -1.72 -9.71 -7.83
N ARG A 247 -1.25 -10.74 -7.12
CA ARG A 247 -2.10 -11.90 -6.78
C ARG A 247 -3.13 -11.58 -5.70
N VAL A 248 -2.78 -10.75 -4.74
CA VAL A 248 -3.71 -10.22 -3.73
C VAL A 248 -4.83 -9.41 -4.41
N MET A 249 -4.47 -8.58 -5.39
CA MET A 249 -5.42 -7.86 -6.22
C MET A 249 -6.33 -8.80 -7.02
N GLU A 250 -5.79 -9.86 -7.63
CA GLU A 250 -6.57 -10.91 -8.31
C GLU A 250 -7.59 -11.57 -7.37
N GLU A 251 -7.14 -12.08 -6.23
CA GLU A 251 -8.02 -12.75 -5.25
C GLU A 251 -9.08 -11.79 -4.69
N SER A 252 -8.72 -10.52 -4.44
CA SER A 252 -9.70 -9.52 -4.02
C SER A 252 -10.75 -9.28 -5.09
N MET A 253 -10.37 -9.23 -6.37
CA MET A 253 -11.36 -9.15 -7.47
C MET A 253 -12.27 -10.37 -7.53
N LYS A 254 -11.73 -11.60 -7.45
CA LYS A 254 -12.53 -12.83 -7.46
C LYS A 254 -13.57 -12.86 -6.33
N MET A 255 -13.25 -12.25 -5.20
CA MET A 255 -14.11 -12.13 -4.03
C MET A 255 -14.94 -10.83 -4.00
N GLY A 256 -15.08 -10.12 -5.13
CA GLY A 256 -15.89 -8.90 -5.21
C GLY A 256 -15.40 -7.75 -4.33
N GLY A 257 -14.10 -7.67 -4.06
CA GLY A 257 -13.47 -6.65 -3.23
C GLY A 257 -13.32 -7.01 -1.75
N ASP A 258 -13.77 -8.20 -1.34
CA ASP A 258 -13.53 -8.70 0.03
C ASP A 258 -12.02 -8.93 0.29
N ASN A 259 -11.65 -9.05 1.56
CA ASN A 259 -10.30 -9.37 2.01
C ASN A 259 -10.21 -10.77 2.66
N SER A 260 -11.28 -11.56 2.59
CA SER A 260 -11.40 -12.89 3.19
C SER A 260 -10.78 -14.03 2.36
N TYR A 261 -9.68 -13.75 1.66
CA TYR A 261 -8.94 -14.75 0.87
C TYR A 261 -7.67 -15.22 1.59
N LYS A 262 -7.20 -16.41 1.20
CA LYS A 262 -5.89 -16.90 1.63
C LYS A 262 -4.82 -16.31 0.72
N LEU A 263 -3.68 -15.91 1.29
CA LEU A 263 -2.55 -15.45 0.48
C LEU A 263 -2.11 -16.57 -0.48
N PRO A 264 -2.15 -16.33 -1.80
CA PRO A 264 -1.83 -17.36 -2.77
C PRO A 264 -0.35 -17.74 -2.69
N HIS A 265 -0.09 -19.04 -2.53
CA HIS A 265 1.27 -19.58 -2.50
C HIS A 265 1.82 -19.72 -3.93
N GLN A 266 3.01 -19.21 -4.18
CA GLN A 266 3.67 -19.32 -5.49
C GLN A 266 5.16 -19.63 -5.34
N SER A 267 5.71 -20.34 -6.31
CA SER A 267 7.15 -20.61 -6.44
C SER A 267 7.92 -19.36 -6.89
N LYS A 268 7.77 -18.25 -6.17
CA LYS A 268 8.37 -16.93 -6.46
C LYS A 268 9.89 -17.00 -6.61
N ASP A 269 10.54 -17.90 -5.90
CA ASP A 269 11.98 -18.16 -6.00
C ASP A 269 12.38 -18.71 -7.37
N LYS A 270 11.55 -19.57 -7.97
CA LYS A 270 11.77 -20.10 -9.32
C LYS A 270 11.65 -18.97 -10.36
N MET A 271 10.66 -18.09 -10.19
CA MET A 271 10.44 -16.95 -11.08
C MET A 271 11.58 -15.93 -11.01
N ALA A 272 12.05 -15.60 -9.80
CA ALA A 272 13.13 -14.64 -9.60
C ALA A 272 14.48 -15.07 -10.23
N ARG A 273 14.69 -16.37 -10.47
CA ARG A 273 15.89 -16.89 -11.17
C ARG A 273 15.89 -16.55 -12.66
N LEU A 274 14.73 -16.26 -13.25
CA LEU A 274 14.56 -15.92 -14.65
C LEU A 274 14.66 -14.41 -14.91
N GLY A 275 14.88 -13.60 -13.87
CA GLY A 275 14.98 -12.14 -13.95
C GLY A 275 13.69 -11.41 -13.53
N PRO A 276 13.65 -10.07 -13.70
CA PRO A 276 12.47 -9.26 -13.38
C PRO A 276 11.23 -9.72 -14.12
N THR A 277 10.13 -9.88 -13.39
CA THR A 277 8.92 -10.51 -13.94
C THR A 277 8.17 -9.58 -14.90
N ALA A 278 7.96 -10.01 -16.14
CA ALA A 278 7.11 -9.30 -17.10
C ALA A 278 5.65 -9.18 -16.62
N PRO A 279 4.84 -8.25 -17.15
CA PRO A 279 3.43 -8.11 -16.77
C PRO A 279 2.65 -9.41 -16.95
N SER A 280 2.00 -9.87 -15.88
CA SER A 280 1.19 -11.09 -15.90
C SER A 280 -0.09 -10.88 -16.70
N VAL A 281 -0.48 -11.92 -17.45
CA VAL A 281 -1.82 -12.02 -18.04
C VAL A 281 -2.82 -12.19 -16.89
N CYS A 282 -3.96 -11.49 -16.99
CA CYS A 282 -5.03 -11.62 -16.00
C CYS A 282 -5.61 -13.04 -16.01
N ASP A 283 -5.94 -13.53 -14.83
CA ASP A 283 -6.62 -14.81 -14.66
C ASP A 283 -8.02 -14.78 -15.35
N PRO A 284 -8.44 -15.86 -16.04
CA PRO A 284 -9.74 -15.91 -16.72
C PRO A 284 -10.94 -15.57 -15.82
N ASP A 285 -10.89 -15.92 -14.54
CA ASP A 285 -11.96 -15.60 -13.59
C ASP A 285 -12.03 -14.08 -13.38
N VAL A 286 -10.87 -13.42 -13.27
CA VAL A 286 -10.78 -11.96 -13.12
C VAL A 286 -11.32 -11.27 -14.37
N VAL A 287 -10.99 -11.78 -15.56
CA VAL A 287 -11.53 -11.28 -16.82
C VAL A 287 -13.06 -11.39 -16.83
N THR A 288 -13.60 -12.54 -16.45
CA THR A 288 -15.05 -12.78 -16.37
C THR A 288 -15.72 -11.82 -15.39
N VAL A 289 -15.11 -11.58 -14.22
CA VAL A 289 -15.61 -10.62 -13.23
C VAL A 289 -15.63 -9.21 -13.82
N ILE A 290 -14.57 -8.79 -14.52
CA ILE A 290 -14.49 -7.45 -15.14
C ILE A 290 -15.54 -7.29 -16.24
N GLU A 291 -15.72 -8.31 -17.10
CA GLU A 291 -16.74 -8.31 -18.15
C GLU A 291 -18.15 -8.24 -17.59
N ALA A 292 -18.45 -9.02 -16.55
CA ALA A 292 -19.74 -8.97 -15.86
C ALA A 292 -19.99 -7.60 -15.21
N MET A 293 -18.96 -7.01 -14.60
CA MET A 293 -19.03 -5.64 -14.06
C MET A 293 -19.27 -4.59 -15.15
N ASN A 294 -18.64 -4.74 -16.32
CA ASN A 294 -18.84 -3.83 -17.46
C ASN A 294 -20.27 -3.91 -17.98
N ALA A 295 -20.77 -5.12 -18.19
CA ALA A 295 -22.15 -5.34 -18.61
C ALA A 295 -23.15 -4.72 -17.62
N ARG A 296 -22.90 -4.85 -16.31
CA ARG A 296 -23.73 -4.22 -15.28
C ARG A 296 -23.68 -2.69 -15.34
N LYS A 297 -22.50 -2.09 -15.46
CA LYS A 297 -22.36 -0.62 -15.58
C LYS A 297 -23.03 -0.09 -16.84
N ASP A 298 -22.91 -0.79 -17.96
CA ASP A 298 -23.58 -0.43 -19.20
C ASP A 298 -25.10 -0.53 -19.07
N PHE A 299 -25.60 -1.54 -18.35
CA PHE A 299 -27.02 -1.66 -18.04
C PHE A 299 -27.50 -0.51 -17.15
N GLU A 300 -26.80 -0.22 -16.04
CA GLU A 300 -27.13 0.90 -15.14
C GLU A 300 -27.14 2.24 -15.90
N ARG A 301 -26.12 2.49 -16.75
CA ARG A 301 -26.07 3.69 -17.59
C ARG A 301 -27.25 3.77 -18.57
N ARG A 302 -27.69 2.65 -19.15
CA ARG A 302 -28.88 2.61 -20.01
C ARG A 302 -30.15 2.91 -19.22
N VAL A 303 -30.27 2.39 -18.00
CA VAL A 303 -31.40 2.68 -17.11
C VAL A 303 -31.42 4.16 -16.72
N ASP A 304 -30.27 4.76 -16.36
CA ASP A 304 -30.17 6.18 -16.03
C ASP A 304 -30.51 7.06 -17.24
N ASN A 305 -29.99 6.71 -18.43
CA ASN A 305 -30.34 7.41 -19.67
C ASN A 305 -31.86 7.34 -19.92
N LEU A 306 -32.47 6.16 -19.79
CA LEU A 306 -33.92 5.98 -19.96
C LEU A 306 -34.70 6.78 -18.91
N SER A 307 -34.28 6.76 -17.65
CA SER A 307 -34.89 7.53 -16.57
C SER A 307 -34.80 9.03 -16.84
N SER A 308 -33.65 9.52 -17.33
CA SER A 308 -33.48 10.93 -17.70
C SER A 308 -34.40 11.34 -18.85
N VAL A 309 -34.56 10.48 -19.86
CA VAL A 309 -35.45 10.72 -21.00
C VAL A 309 -36.90 10.76 -20.51
N LEU A 310 -37.32 9.80 -19.69
CA LEU A 310 -38.67 9.74 -19.12
C LEU A 310 -38.97 10.93 -18.22
N ALA A 311 -37.99 11.44 -17.46
CA ALA A 311 -38.15 12.62 -16.63
C ALA A 311 -38.28 13.93 -17.43
N THR A 312 -37.79 13.96 -18.68
CA THR A 312 -37.93 15.10 -19.59
C THR A 312 -39.16 15.02 -20.50
N CYS A 313 -39.91 13.93 -20.45
CA CYS A 313 -41.15 13.77 -21.20
C CYS A 313 -42.35 14.12 -20.32
N ASP A 314 -43.18 15.08 -20.74
CA ASP A 314 -44.55 15.18 -20.22
C ASP A 314 -45.36 14.01 -20.79
N ILE A 315 -45.48 12.95 -19.99
CA ILE A 315 -46.30 11.78 -20.35
C ILE A 315 -47.77 12.16 -20.12
N GLU A 316 -48.40 12.78 -21.11
CA GLU A 316 -49.86 12.86 -21.18
C GLU A 316 -50.42 11.50 -21.62
N GLY A 317 -50.66 10.62 -20.66
CA GLY A 317 -51.25 9.31 -20.92
C GLY A 317 -51.76 8.65 -19.64
N VAL A 318 -53.02 8.20 -19.66
CA VAL A 318 -53.63 7.42 -18.58
C VAL A 318 -52.81 6.15 -18.35
N ILE A 319 -52.18 6.02 -17.18
CA ILE A 319 -51.55 4.77 -16.76
C ILE A 319 -52.66 3.73 -16.63
N ASN A 320 -52.76 2.82 -17.59
CA ASN A 320 -53.70 1.71 -17.51
C ASN A 320 -53.15 0.68 -16.52
N THR A 321 -53.58 0.80 -15.25
CA THR A 321 -53.15 -0.02 -14.11
C THR A 321 -53.65 -1.47 -14.16
N SER A 322 -54.41 -1.86 -15.18
CA SER A 322 -54.99 -3.21 -15.34
C SER A 322 -53.96 -4.35 -15.44
N ASN A 323 -52.67 -4.04 -15.70
CA ASN A 323 -51.61 -5.06 -15.80
C ASN A 323 -50.78 -5.23 -14.51
N ILE A 324 -50.98 -4.41 -13.48
CA ILE A 324 -50.21 -4.53 -12.22
C ILE A 324 -50.61 -5.79 -11.45
N ASP A 325 -51.90 -6.13 -11.43
CA ASP A 325 -52.39 -7.34 -10.75
C ASP A 325 -51.90 -8.63 -11.40
N HIS A 326 -51.69 -8.62 -12.72
CA HIS A 326 -51.13 -9.76 -13.45
C HIS A 326 -49.63 -9.95 -13.16
N LEU A 327 -48.88 -8.85 -12.99
CA LEU A 327 -47.46 -8.90 -12.59
C LEU A 327 -47.29 -9.36 -11.14
N CYS A 328 -48.16 -8.92 -10.22
CA CYS A 328 -48.15 -9.36 -8.82
C CYS A 328 -48.44 -10.86 -8.68
N LYS A 329 -49.31 -11.43 -9.52
CA LYS A 329 -49.55 -12.88 -9.56
C LYS A 329 -48.33 -13.67 -10.05
N ILE A 330 -47.67 -13.21 -11.11
CA ILE A 330 -46.45 -13.85 -11.62
C ILE A 330 -45.33 -13.85 -10.57
N VAL A 331 -45.17 -12.77 -9.81
CA VAL A 331 -44.16 -12.70 -8.74
C VAL A 331 -44.49 -13.67 -7.59
N HIS A 332 -45.76 -13.91 -7.30
CA HIS A 332 -46.16 -14.87 -6.27
C HIS A 332 -45.87 -16.33 -6.69
N ASP A 333 -46.09 -16.65 -7.97
CA ASP A 333 -45.85 -17.99 -8.54
C ASP A 333 -44.36 -18.35 -8.67
N VAL A 334 -43.45 -17.36 -8.62
CA VAL A 334 -41.99 -17.56 -8.65
C VAL A 334 -41.41 -17.80 -7.24
N THR A 335 -42.22 -17.67 -6.18
CA THR A 335 -41.81 -17.86 -4.77
C THR A 335 -42.20 -19.21 -4.16
N ILE A 336 -42.23 -20.30 -4.95
CA ILE A 336 -42.36 -21.68 -4.44
C ILE A 336 -41.09 -22.48 -4.74
#